data_AF-A0A1Q7CIF8-F1
#
_entry.id   AF-A0A1Q7CIF8-F1
#
_cell.length_a   1.000
_cell.length_b   1.000
_cell.length_c   1.000
_cell.angle_alpha   90.00
_cell.angle_beta   90.00
_cell.angle_gamma   90.00
#
_symmetry.space_group_name_H-M   'P 1'
#
loop_
_entity.id
_entity.type
_entity.pdbx_description
1 polymer ?
#
loop_
_entity_poly.entity_id
_entity_poly.type
_entity_poly.pdbx_seq_one_letter_code
_entity_poly.pdbx_strand_id
1 'polypeptide(L)'
;MFGGQFAGYWRDGKRVVMDRNALLPDRCIKCDEPANGYRRAVSLTHVSTGTELMVGAIAYAFAKRASIEVGLCERHRRSRALNVALVSVAALLGSLYVFTQVRATELVIPLLATVGLIGGVVGLLYAAVGFRVVRATKMTDTHIWLKGAGEPFLASLPAAPVIGAGEALPTLEMSKPVAIEPAAAADVAYRDARKGALAFLLGCAVTAGAYLLLPGRYFIAWGAVAYGLFQLARGVRAYVRVPSEHRRLDHALTLVAIVALGVIAGGWVASNEVADVTAANQFEAAQQAAANSETQASALFTEIGNRQTWTVREQLDMRKVASFYGDAADALASSRVPAAYVWYRDGLVHGYRQAAEIATAYSYLSQSSSQAAFEALNDRWDALGKDFEQLDAKLTAQNKRSR
;
A
#
# COMPACT_ATOMS: atom_id res chain seq x y z
N MET A 1 -13.81 48.08 44.71
CA MET A 1 -14.28 48.21 43.31
C MET A 1 -13.21 47.63 42.37
N PHE A 2 -13.34 46.35 42.02
CA PHE A 2 -12.80 45.78 40.79
C PHE A 2 -13.78 44.68 40.39
N GLY A 3 -14.93 45.08 39.85
CA GLY A 3 -15.74 44.18 39.02
C GLY A 3 -14.94 43.96 37.74
N GLY A 4 -13.90 43.14 37.83
CA GLY A 4 -13.04 42.81 36.71
C GLY A 4 -13.90 42.13 35.66
N GLN A 5 -13.97 42.72 34.47
CA GLN A 5 -14.49 42.03 33.29
C GLN A 5 -13.83 40.67 33.22
N PHE A 6 -14.62 39.61 33.39
CA PHE A 6 -14.17 38.26 33.15
C PHE A 6 -13.73 38.19 31.69
N ALA A 7 -12.41 38.16 31.47
CA ALA A 7 -11.83 38.08 30.12
C ALA A 7 -12.12 36.73 29.44
N GLY A 8 -12.76 35.80 30.16
CA GLY A 8 -13.11 34.46 29.68
C GLY A 8 -11.90 33.53 29.59
N TYR A 9 -10.76 33.86 30.20
CA TYR A 9 -9.57 32.99 30.26
C TYR A 9 -8.77 33.20 31.55
N TRP A 10 -8.11 32.14 32.03
CA TRP A 10 -7.31 32.17 33.26
C TRP A 10 -6.23 31.09 33.28
N ARG A 11 -5.32 31.19 34.25
CA ARG A 11 -4.27 30.20 34.50
C ARG A 11 -4.79 29.03 35.35
N ASP A 12 -4.58 27.80 34.89
CA ASP A 12 -4.77 26.57 35.65
C ASP A 12 -3.45 25.76 35.66
N GLY A 13 -2.59 26.06 36.64
CA GLY A 13 -1.25 25.46 36.75
C GLY A 13 -0.38 25.71 35.51
N LYS A 14 -0.09 24.65 34.75
CA LYS A 14 0.66 24.67 33.47
C LYS A 14 -0.25 24.71 32.23
N ARG A 15 -1.53 25.06 32.41
CA ARG A 15 -2.56 25.08 31.37
C ARG A 15 -3.23 26.44 31.35
N VAL A 16 -3.72 26.81 30.17
CA VAL A 16 -4.62 27.95 29.99
C VAL A 16 -6.02 27.41 29.88
N VAL A 17 -6.94 27.90 30.71
CA VAL A 17 -8.37 27.62 30.55
C VAL A 17 -8.99 28.82 29.88
N MET A 18 -9.81 28.58 28.86
CA MET A 18 -10.57 29.62 28.22
C MET A 18 -11.99 29.14 27.93
N ASP A 19 -12.94 30.07 28.02
CA ASP A 19 -14.24 29.96 27.39
C ASP A 19 -14.04 29.78 25.88
N ARG A 20 -14.87 28.95 25.25
CA ARG A 20 -14.78 28.61 23.82
C ARG A 20 -14.84 29.85 22.93
N ASN A 21 -15.48 30.93 23.37
CA ASN A 21 -15.66 32.17 22.63
C ASN A 21 -14.71 33.30 23.07
N ALA A 22 -13.86 33.07 24.08
CA ALA A 22 -12.92 34.07 24.54
C ALA A 22 -11.83 34.34 23.50
N LEU A 23 -11.47 35.61 23.33
CA LEU A 23 -10.33 36.02 22.51
C LEU A 23 -9.09 36.19 23.39
N LEU A 24 -8.02 35.46 23.07
CA LEU A 24 -6.75 35.60 23.76
C LEU A 24 -6.16 37.01 23.54
N PRO A 25 -5.35 37.54 24.48
CA PRO A 25 -4.72 38.85 24.31
C PRO A 25 -3.75 38.85 23.11
N ASP A 26 -3.42 40.03 22.57
CA ASP A 26 -2.50 40.19 21.42
C ASP A 26 -1.03 40.02 21.81
N ARG A 27 -0.73 38.87 22.42
CA ARG A 27 0.57 38.51 22.96
C ARG A 27 0.96 37.13 22.45
N CYS A 28 2.26 36.90 22.35
CA CYS A 28 2.80 35.62 21.95
C CYS A 28 2.55 34.59 23.04
N ILE A 29 1.84 33.51 22.70
CA ILE A 29 1.53 32.44 23.64
C ILE A 29 2.76 31.70 24.21
N LYS A 30 3.95 31.91 23.64
CA LYS A 30 5.21 31.27 24.07
C LYS A 30 6.09 32.17 24.95
N CYS A 31 6.22 33.45 24.63
CA CYS A 31 7.14 34.36 25.33
C CYS A 31 6.49 35.62 25.89
N ASP A 32 5.18 35.79 25.74
CA ASP A 32 4.40 36.98 26.15
C ASP A 32 4.76 38.30 25.44
N GLU A 33 5.72 38.31 24.51
CA GLU A 33 6.03 39.46 23.65
C GLU A 33 4.81 39.87 22.78
N PRO A 34 4.66 41.15 22.40
CA PRO A 34 3.54 41.59 21.57
C PRO A 34 3.48 40.83 20.24
N ALA A 35 2.27 40.40 19.86
CA ALA A 35 2.05 39.68 18.61
C ALA A 35 1.86 40.61 17.40
N ASN A 36 1.78 41.94 17.63
CA ASN A 36 1.63 42.98 16.60
C ASN A 36 0.46 42.69 15.65
N GLY A 37 -0.67 42.23 16.18
CA GLY A 37 -1.88 41.90 15.43
C GLY A 37 -1.84 40.56 14.68
N TYR A 38 -0.73 39.80 14.73
CA TYR A 38 -0.68 38.50 14.06
C TYR A 38 -1.47 37.44 14.84
N ARG A 39 -2.60 37.01 14.25
CA ARG A 39 -3.45 35.94 14.78
C ARG A 39 -3.39 34.71 13.87
N ARG A 40 -3.14 33.54 14.46
CA ARG A 40 -3.20 32.26 13.76
C ARG A 40 -4.39 31.45 14.24
N ALA A 41 -5.31 31.13 13.33
CA ALA A 41 -6.34 30.14 13.59
C ALA A 41 -5.70 28.75 13.77
N VAL A 42 -5.91 28.15 14.95
CA VAL A 42 -5.46 26.81 15.30
C VAL A 42 -6.69 25.95 15.57
N SER A 43 -6.87 24.92 14.74
CA SER A 43 -7.88 23.89 14.98
C SER A 43 -7.36 22.90 16.01
N LEU A 44 -7.98 22.91 17.17
CA LEU A 44 -7.74 21.99 18.26
C LEU A 44 -8.63 20.76 18.07
N THR A 45 -8.06 19.60 18.33
CA THR A 45 -8.79 18.33 18.34
C THR A 45 -8.37 17.58 19.58
N HIS A 46 -9.35 17.22 20.42
CA HIS A 46 -9.10 16.46 21.64
C HIS A 46 -9.61 15.02 21.47
N VAL A 47 -8.67 14.07 21.42
CA VAL A 47 -8.91 12.63 21.52
C VAL A 47 -8.32 12.19 22.86
N SER A 48 -9.05 11.43 23.67
CA SER A 48 -8.47 10.89 24.90
C SER A 48 -7.51 9.75 24.55
N THR A 49 -6.37 9.66 25.24
CA THR A 49 -5.33 8.66 24.92
C THR A 49 -5.86 7.21 24.94
N GLY A 50 -6.86 6.92 25.80
CA GLY A 50 -7.53 5.61 25.82
C GLY A 50 -8.42 5.34 24.59
N THR A 51 -9.06 6.35 24.00
CA THR A 51 -9.87 6.17 22.78
C THR A 51 -9.02 6.09 21.51
N GLU A 52 -7.85 6.73 21.51
CA GLU A 52 -6.87 6.63 20.42
C GLU A 52 -6.34 5.20 20.24
N LEU A 53 -6.09 4.49 21.35
CA LEU A 53 -5.54 3.14 21.33
C LEU A 53 -6.56 2.05 20.94
N MET A 54 -7.83 2.21 21.31
CA MET A 54 -8.88 1.23 21.00
C MET A 54 -9.47 1.37 19.59
N VAL A 55 -9.57 2.60 19.07
CA VAL A 55 -10.37 2.92 17.87
C VAL A 55 -9.54 3.54 16.74
N GLY A 56 -8.25 3.79 16.97
CA GLY A 56 -7.29 4.21 15.94
C GLY A 56 -7.68 5.52 15.25
N ALA A 57 -7.45 5.60 13.92
CA ALA A 57 -7.76 6.79 13.11
C ALA A 57 -9.23 7.23 13.16
N ILE A 58 -10.15 6.31 13.47
CA ILE A 58 -11.58 6.59 13.61
C ILE A 58 -11.80 7.54 14.78
N ALA A 59 -11.07 7.43 15.89
CA ALA A 59 -11.22 8.31 17.07
C ALA A 59 -11.03 9.80 16.72
N TYR A 60 -10.09 10.10 15.81
CA TYR A 60 -9.85 11.46 15.31
C TYR A 60 -11.03 12.02 14.49
N ALA A 61 -11.80 11.14 13.87
CA ALA A 61 -13.03 11.47 13.16
C ALA A 61 -14.24 11.63 14.08
N PHE A 62 -14.10 11.47 15.41
CA PHE A 62 -15.17 11.75 16.38
C PHE A 62 -14.77 12.73 17.47
N ALA A 63 -13.52 13.18 17.49
CA ALA A 63 -13.04 14.15 18.48
C ALA A 63 -13.73 15.51 18.39
N LYS A 64 -13.96 16.11 19.56
CA LYS A 64 -14.41 17.51 19.69
C LYS A 64 -13.36 18.43 19.07
N ARG A 65 -13.84 19.41 18.28
CA ARG A 65 -13.01 20.39 17.58
C ARG A 65 -13.40 21.80 17.98
N ALA A 66 -12.41 22.66 18.20
CA ALA A 66 -12.58 24.10 18.26
C ALA A 66 -11.47 24.78 17.48
N SER A 67 -11.80 25.87 16.80
CA SER A 67 -10.83 26.81 16.26
C SER A 67 -10.63 27.92 17.27
N ILE A 68 -9.38 28.16 17.68
CA ILE A 68 -9.01 29.32 18.49
C ILE A 68 -7.99 30.15 17.74
N GLU A 69 -7.94 31.45 18.01
CA GLU A 69 -6.92 32.34 17.46
C GLU A 69 -5.83 32.59 18.49
N VAL A 70 -4.59 32.24 18.14
CA VAL A 70 -3.42 32.43 19.02
C VAL A 70 -2.47 33.47 18.43
N GLY A 71 -1.98 34.37 19.28
CA GLY A 71 -0.92 35.32 18.95
C GLY A 71 0.46 34.68 18.96
N LEU A 72 1.31 35.04 17.99
CA LEU A 72 2.70 34.59 17.88
C LEU A 72 3.60 35.76 17.49
N CYS A 73 4.72 35.97 18.19
CA CYS A 73 5.71 36.97 17.80
C CYS A 73 6.54 36.51 16.59
N GLU A 74 7.22 37.46 15.94
CA GLU A 74 8.02 37.21 14.73
C GLU A 74 9.04 36.09 14.89
N ARG A 75 9.73 36.06 16.03
CA ARG A 75 10.77 35.08 16.34
C ARG A 75 10.20 33.65 16.34
N HIS A 76 9.09 33.42 17.03
CA HIS A 76 8.45 32.11 17.08
C HIS A 76 7.75 31.75 15.76
N ARG A 77 7.26 32.74 15.02
CA ARG A 77 6.72 32.56 13.67
C ARG A 77 7.79 32.04 12.71
N ARG A 78 8.96 32.70 12.68
CA ARG A 78 10.09 32.34 11.81
C ARG A 78 10.72 30.99 12.19
N SER A 79 10.94 30.75 13.49
CA SER A 79 11.47 29.47 13.98
C SER A 79 10.57 28.29 13.57
N ARG A 80 9.25 28.44 13.68
CA ARG A 80 8.30 27.41 13.25
C ARG A 80 8.32 27.19 11.74
N ALA A 81 8.37 28.26 10.95
CA ALA A 81 8.43 28.15 9.49
C ALA A 81 9.68 27.39 9.03
N LEU A 82 10.84 27.69 9.63
CA LEU A 82 12.11 27.00 9.35
C LEU A 82 12.05 25.52 9.73
N ASN A 83 11.53 25.18 10.92
CA ASN A 83 11.42 23.79 11.35
C ASN A 83 10.47 22.98 10.45
N VAL A 84 9.32 23.56 10.06
CA VAL A 84 8.39 22.92 9.12
C VAL A 84 9.05 22.71 7.76
N ALA A 85 9.76 23.72 7.24
CA ALA A 85 10.49 23.60 5.98
C ALA A 85 11.56 22.49 6.03
N LEU A 86 12.40 22.47 7.06
CA LEU A 86 13.46 21.46 7.23
C LEU A 86 12.89 20.04 7.29
N VAL A 87 11.84 19.80 8.08
CA VAL A 87 11.23 18.46 8.18
C VAL A 87 10.54 18.08 6.86
N SER A 88 9.92 19.03 6.16
CA SER A 88 9.28 18.75 4.87
C SER A 88 10.31 18.39 3.81
N VAL A 89 11.45 19.10 3.76
CA VAL A 89 12.58 18.79 2.87
C VAL A 89 13.18 17.43 3.21
N ALA A 90 13.40 17.12 4.49
CA ALA A 90 13.91 15.81 4.90
C ALA A 90 12.96 14.67 4.50
N ALA A 91 11.65 14.85 4.66
CA ALA A 91 10.65 13.86 4.24
C ALA A 91 10.63 13.65 2.71
N LEU A 92 10.75 14.73 1.93
CA LEU A 92 10.83 14.66 0.46
C LEU A 92 12.10 13.96 0.00
N LEU A 93 13.26 14.33 0.56
CA LEU A 93 14.55 13.70 0.22
C LEU A 93 14.59 12.23 0.62
N GLY A 94 14.04 11.87 1.79
CA GLY A 94 13.92 10.47 2.21
C GLY A 94 13.01 9.67 1.27
N SER A 95 11.89 10.24 0.84
CA SER A 95 10.98 9.61 -0.13
C SER A 95 11.65 9.44 -1.50
N LEU A 96 12.38 10.45 -1.97
CA LEU A 96 13.11 10.40 -3.24
C LEU A 96 14.24 9.37 -3.20
N TYR A 97 14.98 9.30 -2.09
CA TYR A 97 16.04 8.30 -1.91
C TYR A 97 15.49 6.87 -2.00
N VAL A 98 14.39 6.56 -1.30
CA VAL A 98 13.71 5.26 -1.41
C VAL A 98 13.26 4.99 -2.85
N PHE A 99 12.76 6.00 -3.56
CA PHE A 99 12.35 5.87 -4.95
C PHE A 99 13.52 5.57 -5.91
N THR A 100 14.71 6.15 -5.68
CA THR A 100 15.91 5.86 -6.49
C THR A 100 16.49 4.46 -6.31
N GLN A 101 16.12 3.75 -5.23
CA GLN A 101 16.53 2.35 -5.03
C GLN A 101 15.67 1.37 -5.83
N VAL A 102 14.64 1.85 -6.53
CA VAL A 102 13.79 1.02 -7.39
C VAL A 102 14.53 0.66 -8.67
N ARG A 103 15.22 -0.48 -8.69
CA ARG A 103 15.68 -1.12 -9.93
C ARG A 103 14.62 -2.09 -10.46
N ALA A 104 14.50 -2.16 -11.79
CA ALA A 104 13.36 -2.69 -12.53
C ALA A 104 13.12 -4.22 -12.47
N THR A 105 13.70 -4.97 -11.52
CA THR A 105 13.77 -6.44 -11.66
C THR A 105 13.29 -7.27 -10.48
N GLU A 106 12.86 -6.72 -9.34
CA GLU A 106 12.46 -7.54 -8.18
C GLU A 106 11.17 -7.07 -7.49
N LEU A 107 10.22 -8.00 -7.36
CA LEU A 107 8.84 -7.81 -6.87
C LEU A 107 8.73 -7.28 -5.42
N VAL A 108 9.83 -7.33 -4.66
CA VAL A 108 9.91 -6.83 -3.27
C VAL A 108 9.90 -5.29 -3.23
N ILE A 109 10.31 -4.65 -4.32
CA ILE A 109 10.58 -3.22 -4.38
C ILE A 109 9.31 -2.35 -4.55
N PRO A 110 8.29 -2.70 -5.35
CA PRO A 110 7.02 -1.95 -5.42
C PRO A 110 6.29 -1.87 -4.08
N LEU A 111 6.42 -2.91 -3.24
CA LEU A 111 5.85 -2.99 -1.90
C LEU A 111 6.60 -2.08 -0.92
N LEU A 112 7.94 -2.04 -1.01
CA LEU A 112 8.76 -1.06 -0.28
C LEU A 112 8.53 0.39 -0.76
N ALA A 113 8.27 0.60 -2.06
CA ALA A 113 7.94 1.91 -2.60
C ALA A 113 6.56 2.39 -2.12
N THR A 114 5.58 1.50 -1.98
CA THR A 114 4.27 1.82 -1.38
C THR A 114 4.39 2.08 0.12
N VAL A 115 5.16 1.28 0.86
CA VAL A 115 5.45 1.53 2.29
C VAL A 115 6.22 2.82 2.48
N GLY A 116 7.18 3.14 1.59
CA GLY A 116 7.95 4.39 1.60
C GLY A 116 7.08 5.60 1.29
N LEU A 117 6.13 5.49 0.35
CA LEU A 117 5.18 6.55 0.05
C LEU A 117 4.18 6.75 1.19
N ILE A 118 3.66 5.67 1.78
CA ILE A 118 2.78 5.73 2.96
C ILE A 118 3.54 6.31 4.15
N GLY A 119 4.76 5.86 4.41
CA GLY A 119 5.63 6.35 5.47
C GLY A 119 6.04 7.82 5.27
N GLY A 120 6.30 8.23 4.03
CA GLY A 120 6.57 9.61 3.64
C GLY A 120 5.36 10.50 3.87
N VAL A 121 4.16 10.08 3.43
CA VAL A 121 2.90 10.79 3.69
C VAL A 121 2.61 10.86 5.19
N VAL A 122 2.78 9.76 5.93
CA VAL A 122 2.60 9.72 7.40
C VAL A 122 3.62 10.62 8.11
N GLY A 123 4.88 10.64 7.67
CA GLY A 123 5.92 11.52 8.18
C GLY A 123 5.63 13.00 7.91
N LEU A 124 5.08 13.32 6.73
CA LEU A 124 4.67 14.67 6.35
C LEU A 124 3.42 15.12 7.15
N LEU A 125 2.48 14.21 7.38
CA LEU A 125 1.34 14.42 8.27
C LEU A 125 1.80 14.59 9.74
N TYR A 126 2.76 13.79 10.20
CA TYR A 126 3.33 13.89 11.54
C TYR A 126 4.12 15.20 11.71
N ALA A 127 4.84 15.65 10.69
CA ALA A 127 5.48 16.96 10.67
C ALA A 127 4.44 18.10 10.73
N ALA A 128 3.36 18.00 9.96
CA ALA A 128 2.28 18.99 9.97
C ALA A 128 1.54 19.04 11.32
N VAL A 129 1.44 17.91 12.03
CA VAL A 129 0.70 17.75 13.29
C VAL A 129 1.58 17.91 14.54
N GLY A 130 2.87 17.57 14.47
CA GLY A 130 3.81 17.58 15.60
C GLY A 130 4.21 18.97 16.06
N PHE A 131 4.24 19.96 15.17
CA PHE A 131 4.53 21.36 15.52
C PHE A 131 3.28 22.16 15.90
N ARG A 132 2.39 21.56 16.70
CA ARG A 132 1.24 22.24 17.28
C ARG A 132 1.71 23.26 18.31
N VAL A 133 1.32 24.52 18.10
CA VAL A 133 1.67 25.65 18.97
C VAL A 133 1.08 25.45 20.37
N VAL A 134 -0.15 24.96 20.42
CA VAL A 134 -0.90 24.57 21.62
C VAL A 134 -1.67 23.29 21.37
N ARG A 135 -1.90 22.51 22.43
CA ARG A 135 -2.67 21.25 22.40
C ARG A 135 -3.82 21.34 23.40
N ALA A 136 -5.02 20.94 22.98
CA ALA A 136 -6.14 20.76 23.90
C ALA A 136 -5.89 19.51 24.76
N THR A 137 -6.00 19.67 26.08
CA THR A 137 -5.85 18.59 27.08
C THR A 137 -7.18 18.14 27.66
N LYS A 138 -8.18 19.02 27.63
CA LYS A 138 -9.56 18.74 27.98
C LYS A 138 -10.41 19.72 27.18
N MET A 139 -11.55 19.25 26.70
CA MET A 139 -12.48 20.08 25.95
C MET A 139 -13.91 19.75 26.37
N THR A 140 -14.59 20.75 26.90
CA THR A 140 -16.01 20.71 27.24
C THR A 140 -16.80 21.55 26.24
N ASP A 141 -18.11 21.65 26.43
CA ASP A 141 -18.95 22.43 25.52
C ASP A 141 -18.72 23.94 25.70
N THR A 142 -18.41 24.35 26.93
CA THR A 142 -18.19 25.76 27.30
C THR A 142 -16.71 26.15 27.41
N HIS A 143 -15.85 25.24 27.89
CA HIS A 143 -14.44 25.55 28.18
C HIS A 143 -13.43 24.64 27.50
N ILE A 144 -12.25 25.18 27.24
CA ILE A 144 -11.11 24.51 26.59
C ILE A 144 -9.87 24.65 27.50
N TRP A 145 -9.19 23.53 27.77
CA TRP A 145 -7.91 23.52 28.49
C TRP A 145 -6.76 23.33 27.51
N LEU A 146 -5.92 24.34 27.39
CA LEU A 146 -4.77 24.37 26.48
C LEU A 146 -3.47 24.10 27.23
N LYS A 147 -2.61 23.27 26.64
CA LYS A 147 -1.23 23.07 27.08
C LYS A 147 -0.28 23.55 25.99
N GLY A 148 0.91 24.02 26.40
CA GLY A 148 1.95 24.51 25.49
C GLY A 148 2.10 26.02 25.48
N ALA A 149 1.34 26.77 26.28
CA ALA A 149 1.69 28.16 26.58
C ALA A 149 3.00 28.21 27.37
N GLY A 150 3.84 29.20 27.10
CA GLY A 150 5.09 29.38 27.82
C GLY A 150 4.88 30.02 29.19
N GLU A 151 5.82 29.80 30.11
CA GLU A 151 5.72 30.30 31.48
C GLU A 151 5.53 31.83 31.57
N PRO A 152 6.19 32.67 30.75
CA PRO A 152 5.95 34.12 30.79
C PRO A 152 4.51 34.50 30.47
N PHE A 153 3.89 33.80 29.50
CA PHE A 153 2.49 34.01 29.14
C PHE A 153 1.57 33.47 30.23
N LEU A 154 1.87 32.31 30.82
CA LEU A 154 1.07 31.77 31.92
C LEU A 154 1.09 32.70 33.14
N ALA A 155 2.22 33.32 33.43
CA ALA A 155 2.37 34.26 34.53
C ALA A 155 1.59 35.58 34.32
N SER A 156 1.31 35.97 33.07
CA SER A 156 0.55 37.19 32.76
C SER A 156 -0.97 37.00 32.84
N LEU A 157 -1.45 35.75 32.94
CA LEU A 157 -2.88 35.45 33.01
C LEU A 157 -3.47 35.68 34.41
N PRO A 158 -4.76 36.04 34.51
CA PRO A 158 -5.42 36.15 35.80
C PRO A 158 -5.51 34.79 36.50
N ALA A 159 -5.57 34.84 37.83
CA ALA A 159 -5.83 33.67 38.65
C ALA A 159 -7.21 33.07 38.32
N ALA A 160 -7.36 31.78 38.56
CA ALA A 160 -8.64 31.10 38.36
C ALA A 160 -9.75 31.76 39.20
N PRO A 161 -10.98 31.87 38.67
CA PRO A 161 -12.12 32.28 39.48
C PRO A 161 -12.26 31.36 40.71
N VAL A 162 -12.56 31.96 41.85
CA VAL A 162 -12.96 31.21 43.04
C VAL A 162 -14.39 30.74 42.78
N ILE A 163 -14.56 29.42 42.65
CA ILE A 163 -15.85 28.79 42.36
C ILE A 163 -16.16 27.86 43.53
N GLY A 164 -17.39 27.92 44.06
CA GLY A 164 -17.83 27.00 45.11
C GLY A 164 -17.78 25.54 44.66
N ALA A 165 -17.58 24.61 45.58
CA ALA A 165 -17.54 23.19 45.24
C ALA A 165 -18.88 22.75 44.60
N GLY A 166 -18.88 22.51 43.29
CA GLY A 166 -20.06 22.08 42.52
C GLY A 166 -20.69 23.16 41.63
N GLU A 167 -20.21 24.40 41.67
CA GLU A 167 -20.70 25.47 40.78
C GLU A 167 -20.06 25.39 39.39
N ALA A 168 -20.83 25.78 38.36
CA ALA A 168 -20.36 25.80 36.97
C ALA A 168 -19.33 26.91 36.74
N LEU A 169 -18.36 26.67 35.85
CA LEU A 169 -17.39 27.69 35.44
C LEU A 169 -18.11 28.88 34.79
N PRO A 170 -17.70 30.13 35.07
CA PRO A 170 -18.31 31.32 34.48
C PRO A 170 -18.11 31.33 32.96
N THR A 171 -19.20 31.43 32.21
CA THR A 171 -19.20 31.52 30.74
C THR A 171 -19.51 32.92 30.28
N LEU A 172 -18.97 33.33 29.14
CA LEU A 172 -19.39 34.58 28.51
C LEU A 172 -20.84 34.41 28.03
N GLU A 173 -21.78 35.23 28.53
CA GLU A 173 -23.21 35.19 28.16
C GLU A 173 -23.41 35.60 26.70
N MET A 174 -23.11 34.74 25.73
CA MET A 174 -23.69 34.76 24.37
C MET A 174 -23.38 33.41 23.69
N SER A 175 -24.30 32.45 23.76
CA SER A 175 -24.73 31.58 22.65
C SER A 175 -25.42 30.32 23.17
N LYS A 176 -26.75 30.38 23.22
CA LYS A 176 -27.61 29.21 23.12
C LYS A 176 -27.14 28.40 21.90
N PRO A 177 -26.87 27.08 22.01
CA PRO A 177 -26.50 26.28 20.86
C PRO A 177 -27.58 26.44 19.78
N VAL A 178 -27.15 26.83 18.57
CA VAL A 178 -28.02 27.01 17.42
C VAL A 178 -28.76 25.71 17.14
N ALA A 179 -30.07 25.82 16.93
CA ALA A 179 -31.00 24.72 16.75
C ALA A 179 -30.68 23.84 15.53
N ILE A 180 -30.69 22.52 15.75
CA ILE A 180 -31.32 21.46 14.93
C ILE A 180 -31.35 21.69 13.40
N GLU A 181 -30.18 21.74 12.76
CA GLU A 181 -29.92 21.32 11.36
C GLU A 181 -28.70 20.37 11.17
N PRO A 182 -27.65 20.35 12.03
CA PRO A 182 -26.41 19.63 11.72
C PRO A 182 -26.49 18.09 11.87
N ALA A 183 -27.50 17.55 12.55
CA ALA A 183 -27.71 16.10 12.63
C ALA A 183 -28.20 15.50 11.31
N ALA A 184 -29.13 16.19 10.62
CA ALA A 184 -29.60 15.78 9.29
C ALA A 184 -28.46 15.83 8.26
N ALA A 185 -27.55 16.82 8.38
CA ALA A 185 -26.35 16.91 7.56
C ALA A 185 -25.39 15.72 7.77
N ALA A 186 -25.29 15.19 8.99
CA ALA A 186 -24.50 14.00 9.32
C ALA A 186 -25.03 12.75 8.61
N ASP A 187 -26.34 12.55 8.66
CA ASP A 187 -27.01 11.39 8.04
C ASP A 187 -26.95 11.44 6.52
N VAL A 188 -27.10 12.64 5.92
CA VAL A 188 -26.92 12.84 4.47
C VAL A 188 -25.48 12.57 4.06
N ALA A 189 -24.50 13.09 4.79
CA ALA A 189 -23.08 12.85 4.50
C ALA A 189 -22.68 11.37 4.65
N TYR A 190 -23.22 10.68 5.67
CA TYR A 190 -23.03 9.24 5.83
C TYR A 190 -23.67 8.46 4.68
N ARG A 191 -24.90 8.80 4.28
CA ARG A 191 -25.59 8.13 3.16
C ARG A 191 -24.80 8.26 1.86
N ASP A 192 -24.24 9.43 1.59
CA ASP A 192 -23.37 9.67 0.44
C ASP A 192 -22.07 8.85 0.51
N ALA A 193 -21.41 8.84 1.67
CA ALA A 193 -20.22 8.03 1.89
C ALA A 193 -20.50 6.53 1.71
N ARG A 194 -21.63 6.05 2.25
CA ARG A 194 -22.06 4.65 2.16
C ARG A 194 -22.37 4.25 0.72
N LYS A 195 -23.02 5.11 -0.07
CA LYS A 195 -23.24 4.86 -1.50
C LYS A 195 -21.91 4.71 -2.25
N GLY A 196 -20.93 5.57 -1.96
CA GLY A 196 -19.58 5.45 -2.50
C GLY A 196 -18.89 4.15 -2.10
N ALA A 197 -18.93 3.79 -0.82
CA ALA A 197 -18.37 2.54 -0.30
C ALA A 197 -19.00 1.29 -0.96
N LEU A 198 -20.32 1.29 -1.12
CA LEU A 198 -21.04 0.19 -1.76
C LEU A 198 -20.73 0.09 -3.26
N ALA A 199 -20.62 1.20 -3.97
CA ALA A 199 -20.20 1.21 -5.37
C ALA A 199 -18.76 0.69 -5.55
N PHE A 200 -17.86 1.07 -4.63
CA PHE A 200 -16.50 0.55 -4.57
C PHE A 200 -16.50 -0.97 -4.35
N LEU A 201 -17.19 -1.45 -3.31
CA LEU A 201 -17.32 -2.88 -3.01
C LEU A 201 -17.91 -3.65 -4.21
N LEU A 202 -18.97 -3.13 -4.84
CA LEU A 202 -19.58 -3.75 -6.01
C LEU A 202 -18.58 -3.84 -7.17
N GLY A 203 -17.81 -2.77 -7.45
CA GLY A 203 -16.77 -2.79 -8.47
C GLY A 203 -15.69 -3.85 -8.19
N CYS A 204 -15.24 -3.96 -6.94
CA CYS A 204 -14.29 -4.99 -6.52
C CYS A 204 -14.89 -6.41 -6.63
N ALA A 205 -16.13 -6.61 -6.20
CA ALA A 205 -16.81 -7.90 -6.24
C ALA A 205 -17.09 -8.37 -7.69
N VAL A 206 -17.52 -7.46 -8.57
CA VAL A 206 -17.70 -7.77 -10.01
C VAL A 206 -16.37 -8.14 -10.64
N THR A 207 -15.29 -7.43 -10.32
CA THR A 207 -13.95 -7.75 -10.83
C THR A 207 -13.50 -9.13 -10.34
N ALA A 208 -13.66 -9.44 -9.05
CA ALA A 208 -13.32 -10.75 -8.49
C ALA A 208 -14.18 -11.88 -9.06
N GLY A 209 -15.48 -11.65 -9.24
CA GLY A 209 -16.39 -12.60 -9.88
C GLY A 209 -16.04 -12.85 -11.34
N ALA A 210 -15.73 -11.79 -12.11
CA ALA A 210 -15.28 -11.92 -13.49
C ALA A 210 -13.95 -12.68 -13.58
N TYR A 211 -13.02 -12.43 -12.64
CA TYR A 211 -11.76 -13.17 -12.55
C TYR A 211 -11.97 -14.67 -12.31
N LEU A 212 -12.88 -15.03 -11.40
CA LEU A 212 -13.22 -16.42 -11.10
C LEU A 212 -13.95 -17.14 -12.25
N LEU A 213 -14.88 -16.45 -12.92
CA LEU A 213 -15.75 -17.06 -13.93
C LEU A 213 -15.15 -17.07 -15.33
N LEU A 214 -14.22 -16.15 -15.63
CA LEU A 214 -13.64 -15.94 -16.96
C LEU A 214 -12.10 -15.88 -16.88
N PRO A 215 -11.43 -17.00 -16.53
CA PRO A 215 -9.97 -17.04 -16.48
C PRO A 215 -9.37 -16.63 -17.83
N GLY A 216 -8.45 -15.66 -17.81
CA GLY A 216 -7.80 -15.10 -19.00
C GLY A 216 -8.60 -14.06 -19.79
N ARG A 217 -9.87 -13.78 -19.44
CA ARG A 217 -10.72 -12.76 -20.10
C ARG A 217 -11.56 -11.97 -19.09
N TYR A 218 -10.98 -11.67 -17.93
CA TYR A 218 -11.70 -10.99 -16.87
C TYR A 218 -11.81 -9.50 -17.16
N PHE A 219 -12.93 -8.92 -16.75
CA PHE A 219 -13.19 -7.50 -16.86
C PHE A 219 -12.94 -6.82 -15.52
N ILE A 220 -12.09 -5.80 -15.51
CA ILE A 220 -11.87 -4.96 -14.33
C ILE A 220 -12.88 -3.81 -14.36
N ALA A 221 -13.75 -3.74 -13.35
CA ALA A 221 -14.75 -2.69 -13.23
C ALA A 221 -14.17 -1.36 -12.72
N TRP A 222 -13.10 -0.87 -13.35
CA TRP A 222 -12.38 0.35 -12.97
C TRP A 222 -13.30 1.57 -12.83
N GLY A 223 -14.29 1.71 -13.72
CA GLY A 223 -15.27 2.80 -13.64
C GLY A 223 -16.04 2.81 -12.32
N ALA A 224 -16.51 1.63 -11.87
CA ALA A 224 -17.24 1.49 -10.61
C ALA A 224 -16.32 1.70 -9.39
N VAL A 225 -15.11 1.17 -9.43
CA VAL A 225 -14.11 1.32 -8.37
C VAL A 225 -13.71 2.79 -8.20
N ALA A 226 -13.33 3.48 -9.29
CA ALA A 226 -12.91 4.87 -9.27
C ALA A 226 -14.05 5.81 -8.85
N TYR A 227 -15.24 5.61 -9.42
CA TYR A 227 -16.44 6.35 -9.03
C TYR A 227 -16.77 6.16 -7.55
N GLY A 228 -16.76 4.91 -7.07
CA GLY A 228 -17.02 4.55 -5.69
C GLY A 228 -16.02 5.20 -4.72
N LEU A 229 -14.72 5.15 -5.02
CA LEU A 229 -13.67 5.79 -4.22
C LEU A 229 -13.81 7.31 -4.19
N PHE A 230 -14.09 7.94 -5.33
CA PHE A 230 -14.30 9.38 -5.39
C PHE A 230 -15.50 9.83 -4.54
N GLN A 231 -16.63 9.14 -4.66
CA GLN A 231 -17.83 9.43 -3.87
C GLN A 231 -17.63 9.14 -2.38
N LEU A 232 -16.94 8.05 -2.05
CA LEU A 232 -16.57 7.72 -0.69
C LEU A 232 -15.71 8.85 -0.08
N ALA A 233 -14.67 9.30 -0.78
CA ALA A 233 -13.80 10.37 -0.32
C ALA A 233 -14.57 11.69 -0.11
N ARG A 234 -15.45 12.04 -1.06
CA ARG A 234 -16.32 13.22 -0.95
C ARG A 234 -17.26 13.12 0.26
N GLY A 235 -17.93 11.98 0.43
CA GLY A 235 -18.87 11.72 1.51
C GLY A 235 -18.19 11.70 2.88
N VAL A 236 -17.05 11.01 3.02
CA VAL A 236 -16.24 10.99 4.26
C VAL A 236 -15.74 12.39 4.60
N ARG A 237 -15.29 13.17 3.60
CA ARG A 237 -14.85 14.55 3.84
C ARG A 237 -15.99 15.43 4.36
N ALA A 238 -17.20 15.26 3.82
CA ALA A 238 -18.38 15.93 4.33
C ALA A 238 -18.72 15.47 5.76
N TYR A 239 -18.71 14.16 6.01
CA TYR A 239 -19.01 13.56 7.32
C TYR A 239 -18.03 14.03 8.41
N VAL A 240 -16.73 14.12 8.10
CA VAL A 240 -15.69 14.55 9.03
C VAL A 240 -15.75 16.06 9.34
N ARG A 241 -16.43 16.87 8.50
CA ARG A 241 -16.67 18.29 8.76
C ARG A 241 -17.83 18.55 9.73
N VAL A 242 -18.73 17.58 9.91
CA VAL A 242 -19.84 17.66 10.88
C VAL A 242 -19.27 17.65 12.31
N PRO A 243 -19.84 18.45 13.24
CA PRO A 243 -19.47 18.41 14.65
C PRO A 243 -19.49 16.97 15.23
N SER A 244 -18.56 16.68 16.14
CA SER A 244 -18.45 15.37 16.83
C SER A 244 -19.74 14.87 17.44
N GLU A 245 -20.54 15.77 17.97
CA GLU A 245 -21.77 15.49 18.71
C GLU A 245 -22.85 14.82 17.85
N HIS A 246 -22.75 14.94 16.52
CA HIS A 246 -23.71 14.36 15.58
C HIS A 246 -23.15 13.18 14.79
N ARG A 247 -21.87 12.83 14.97
CA ARG A 247 -21.27 11.68 14.31
C ARG A 247 -21.57 10.44 15.15
N ARG A 248 -22.09 9.38 14.53
CA ARG A 248 -22.34 8.07 15.16
C ARG A 248 -21.21 7.09 14.88
N LEU A 249 -20.75 6.37 15.89
CA LEU A 249 -19.68 5.36 15.77
C LEU A 249 -20.08 4.25 14.77
N ASP A 250 -21.34 3.80 14.83
CA ASP A 250 -21.88 2.74 13.96
C ASP A 250 -21.75 3.07 12.47
N HIS A 251 -21.88 4.35 12.10
CA HIS A 251 -21.67 4.82 10.73
C HIS A 251 -20.22 4.62 10.28
N ALA A 252 -19.25 4.90 11.15
CA ALA A 252 -17.84 4.71 10.80
C ALA A 252 -17.48 3.22 10.71
N LEU A 253 -17.94 2.39 11.66
CA LEU A 253 -17.69 0.95 11.65
C LEU A 253 -18.27 0.29 10.40
N THR A 254 -19.51 0.65 10.02
CA THR A 254 -20.12 0.12 8.79
C THR A 254 -19.36 0.53 7.53
N LEU A 255 -18.89 1.78 7.41
CA LEU A 255 -18.08 2.21 6.27
C LEU A 255 -16.75 1.44 6.21
N VAL A 256 -16.07 1.26 7.34
CA VAL A 256 -14.81 0.50 7.40
C VAL A 256 -15.04 -0.95 6.99
N ALA A 257 -16.10 -1.59 7.47
CA ALA A 257 -16.42 -2.97 7.09
C ALA A 257 -16.65 -3.13 5.59
N ILE A 258 -17.43 -2.22 4.97
CA ILE A 258 -17.70 -2.26 3.51
C ILE A 258 -16.41 -2.06 2.70
N VAL A 259 -15.58 -1.08 3.08
CA VAL A 259 -14.31 -0.81 2.40
C VAL A 259 -13.33 -1.97 2.58
N ALA A 260 -13.24 -2.54 3.78
CA ALA A 260 -12.37 -3.68 4.05
C ALA A 260 -12.74 -4.89 3.18
N LEU A 261 -14.03 -5.20 3.04
CA LEU A 261 -14.50 -6.25 2.14
C LEU A 261 -14.11 -5.96 0.68
N GLY A 262 -14.23 -4.71 0.23
CA GLY A 262 -13.82 -4.31 -1.12
C GLY A 262 -12.31 -4.47 -1.36
N VAL A 263 -11.50 -4.07 -0.38
CA VAL A 263 -10.03 -4.23 -0.42
C VAL A 263 -9.63 -5.70 -0.43
N ILE A 264 -10.28 -6.56 0.37
CA ILE A 264 -9.99 -8.01 0.37
C ILE A 264 -10.34 -8.61 -1.00
N ALA A 265 -11.51 -8.29 -1.55
CA ALA A 265 -11.94 -8.80 -2.85
C ALA A 265 -11.03 -8.32 -4.00
N GLY A 266 -10.71 -7.02 -4.05
CA GLY A 266 -9.84 -6.46 -5.08
C GLY A 266 -8.37 -6.88 -4.91
N GLY A 267 -7.90 -6.97 -3.66
CA GLY A 267 -6.54 -7.40 -3.33
C GLY A 267 -6.27 -8.85 -3.71
N TRP A 268 -7.25 -9.75 -3.51
CA TRP A 268 -7.13 -11.16 -3.91
C TRP A 268 -6.88 -11.32 -5.41
N VAL A 269 -7.61 -10.57 -6.26
CA VAL A 269 -7.41 -10.57 -7.72
C VAL A 269 -5.99 -10.10 -8.07
N ALA A 270 -5.57 -8.96 -7.49
CA ALA A 270 -4.25 -8.40 -7.76
C ALA A 270 -3.12 -9.36 -7.33
N SER A 271 -3.26 -10.04 -6.19
CA SER A 271 -2.27 -11.01 -5.72
C SER A 271 -2.14 -12.22 -6.65
N ASN A 272 -3.25 -12.75 -7.17
CA ASN A 272 -3.20 -13.87 -8.10
C ASN A 272 -2.61 -13.47 -9.45
N GLU A 273 -2.96 -12.30 -9.99
CA GLU A 273 -2.38 -11.80 -11.24
C GLU A 273 -0.86 -11.64 -11.13
N VAL A 274 -0.39 -11.09 -10.01
CA VAL A 274 1.04 -10.95 -9.74
C VAL A 274 1.72 -12.31 -9.65
N ALA A 275 1.08 -13.31 -9.04
CA ALA A 275 1.60 -14.67 -8.98
C ALA A 275 1.69 -15.32 -10.37
N ASP A 276 0.67 -15.14 -11.22
CA ASP A 276 0.63 -15.66 -12.58
C ASP A 276 1.70 -15.02 -13.48
N VAL A 277 1.87 -13.69 -13.41
CA VAL A 277 2.95 -12.98 -14.14
C VAL A 277 4.33 -13.43 -13.64
N THR A 278 4.49 -13.62 -12.33
CA THR A 278 5.75 -14.11 -11.76
C THR A 278 6.06 -15.52 -12.25
N ALA A 279 5.06 -16.40 -12.30
CA ALA A 279 5.23 -17.75 -12.85
C ALA A 279 5.56 -17.71 -14.35
N ALA A 280 4.90 -16.86 -15.14
CA ALA A 280 5.22 -16.70 -16.55
C ALA A 280 6.68 -16.27 -16.79
N ASN A 281 7.17 -15.27 -16.04
CA ASN A 281 8.56 -14.81 -16.13
C ASN A 281 9.56 -15.89 -15.72
N GLN A 282 9.26 -16.67 -14.67
CA GLN A 282 10.11 -17.79 -14.25
C GLN A 282 10.17 -18.87 -15.33
N PHE A 283 9.04 -19.17 -15.97
CA PHE A 283 8.99 -20.15 -17.04
C PHE A 283 9.73 -19.69 -18.30
N GLU A 284 9.64 -18.41 -18.67
CA GLU A 284 10.39 -17.84 -19.78
C GLU A 284 11.90 -17.93 -19.54
N ALA A 285 12.36 -17.57 -18.33
CA ALA A 285 13.76 -17.72 -17.96
C ALA A 285 14.24 -19.19 -18.02
N ALA A 286 13.39 -20.13 -17.59
CA ALA A 286 13.68 -21.55 -17.66
C ALA A 286 13.73 -22.08 -19.10
N GLN A 287 12.82 -21.62 -19.98
CA GLN A 287 12.87 -21.95 -21.42
C GLN A 287 14.15 -21.41 -22.07
N GLN A 288 14.58 -20.20 -21.74
CA GLN A 288 15.84 -19.65 -22.25
C GLN A 288 17.05 -20.47 -21.79
N ALA A 289 17.06 -20.89 -20.52
CA ALA A 289 18.11 -21.76 -19.99
C ALA A 289 18.13 -23.12 -20.70
N ALA A 290 16.96 -23.74 -20.90
CA ALA A 290 16.82 -24.99 -21.63
C ALA A 290 17.28 -24.87 -23.09
N ALA A 291 16.88 -23.80 -23.79
CA ALA A 291 17.28 -23.54 -25.17
C ALA A 291 18.80 -23.35 -25.33
N ASN A 292 19.45 -22.71 -24.35
CA ASN A 292 20.91 -22.57 -24.34
C ASN A 292 21.60 -23.94 -24.22
N SER A 293 21.11 -24.80 -23.32
CA SER A 293 21.63 -26.16 -23.15
C SER A 293 21.38 -27.03 -24.39
N GLU A 294 20.19 -26.95 -24.99
CA GLU A 294 19.85 -27.64 -26.23
C GLU A 294 20.75 -27.20 -27.40
N THR A 295 21.06 -25.90 -27.51
CA THR A 295 21.96 -25.39 -28.53
C THR A 295 23.37 -25.97 -28.37
N GLN A 296 23.87 -26.06 -27.14
CA GLN A 296 25.18 -26.68 -26.86
C GLN A 296 25.16 -28.19 -27.15
N ALA A 297 24.08 -28.88 -26.77
CA ALA A 297 23.89 -30.30 -27.00
C ALA A 297 23.85 -30.64 -28.50
N SER A 298 23.03 -29.91 -29.27
CA SER A 298 22.85 -30.13 -30.70
C SER A 298 24.11 -29.78 -31.50
N ALA A 299 24.84 -28.71 -31.13
CA ALA A 299 26.12 -28.37 -31.74
C ALA A 299 27.15 -29.50 -31.52
N LEU A 300 27.28 -30.00 -30.29
CA LEU A 300 28.21 -31.09 -29.97
C LEU A 300 27.78 -32.42 -30.64
N PHE A 301 26.48 -32.73 -30.65
CA PHE A 301 25.95 -33.92 -31.31
C PHE A 301 26.22 -33.91 -32.81
N THR A 302 26.00 -32.77 -33.47
CA THR A 302 26.31 -32.58 -34.89
C THR A 302 27.81 -32.72 -35.16
N GLU A 303 28.65 -32.16 -34.28
CA GLU A 303 30.10 -32.33 -34.38
C GLU A 303 30.51 -33.81 -34.31
N ILE A 304 29.93 -34.57 -33.38
CA ILE A 304 30.16 -36.02 -33.24
C ILE A 304 29.71 -36.77 -34.51
N GLY A 305 28.51 -36.48 -35.02
CA GLY A 305 27.96 -37.13 -36.21
C GLY A 305 28.78 -36.90 -37.48
N ASN A 306 29.51 -35.78 -37.56
CA ASN A 306 30.40 -35.48 -38.67
C ASN A 306 31.76 -36.22 -38.61
N ARG A 307 32.08 -36.87 -37.49
CA ARG A 307 33.32 -37.65 -37.34
C ARG A 307 33.16 -39.03 -37.97
N GLN A 308 34.18 -39.49 -38.69
CA GLN A 308 34.14 -40.78 -39.41
C GLN A 308 34.39 -42.02 -38.53
N THR A 309 34.79 -41.84 -37.27
CA THR A 309 35.13 -42.96 -36.37
C THR A 309 34.54 -42.75 -35.00
N TRP A 310 34.01 -43.83 -34.40
CA TRP A 310 33.41 -43.81 -33.07
C TRP A 310 34.41 -44.30 -32.02
N THR A 311 35.14 -43.38 -31.37
CA THR A 311 36.17 -43.69 -30.37
C THR A 311 35.69 -43.42 -28.94
N VAL A 312 36.57 -43.63 -27.95
CA VAL A 312 36.32 -43.27 -26.54
C VAL A 312 36.00 -41.77 -26.39
N ARG A 313 36.53 -40.92 -27.27
CA ARG A 313 36.22 -39.49 -27.27
C ARG A 313 34.75 -39.22 -27.57
N GLU A 314 34.19 -39.87 -28.59
CA GLU A 314 32.78 -39.74 -28.96
C GLU A 314 31.87 -40.22 -27.82
N GLN A 315 32.25 -41.32 -27.14
CA GLN A 315 31.52 -41.78 -25.94
C GLN A 315 31.49 -40.71 -24.85
N LEU A 316 32.63 -40.07 -24.55
CA LEU A 316 32.71 -39.00 -23.55
C LEU A 316 31.93 -37.76 -23.97
N ASP A 317 32.00 -37.37 -25.24
CA ASP A 317 31.26 -36.23 -25.75
C ASP A 317 29.74 -36.51 -25.74
N MET A 318 29.29 -37.73 -26.01
CA MET A 318 27.88 -38.13 -25.88
C MET A 318 27.37 -38.08 -24.43
N ARG A 319 28.22 -38.36 -23.43
CA ARG A 319 27.85 -38.13 -22.02
C ARG A 319 27.64 -36.65 -21.72
N LYS A 320 28.42 -35.75 -22.34
CA LYS A 320 28.20 -34.31 -22.21
C LYS A 320 26.90 -33.87 -22.89
N VAL A 321 26.60 -34.39 -24.07
CA VAL A 321 25.30 -34.18 -24.74
C VAL A 321 24.16 -34.60 -23.81
N ALA A 322 24.26 -35.78 -23.19
CA ALA A 322 23.27 -36.24 -22.21
C ALA A 322 23.14 -35.29 -21.00
N SER A 323 24.26 -34.78 -20.48
CA SER A 323 24.27 -33.80 -19.39
C SER A 323 23.52 -32.52 -19.77
N PHE A 324 23.77 -31.97 -20.96
CA PHE A 324 23.10 -30.73 -21.40
C PHE A 324 21.59 -30.90 -21.50
N TYR A 325 21.10 -32.02 -22.04
CA TYR A 325 19.67 -32.31 -22.06
C TYR A 325 19.10 -32.55 -20.65
N GLY A 326 19.89 -33.15 -19.75
CA GLY A 326 19.56 -33.23 -18.32
C GLY A 326 19.37 -31.85 -17.69
N ASP A 327 20.32 -30.94 -17.90
CA ASP A 327 20.28 -29.57 -17.39
C ASP A 327 19.07 -28.79 -17.95
N ALA A 328 18.74 -28.99 -19.22
CA ALA A 328 17.53 -28.40 -19.83
C ALA A 328 16.25 -28.90 -19.14
N ALA A 329 16.15 -30.20 -18.88
CA ALA A 329 15.02 -30.79 -18.17
C ALA A 329 14.92 -30.28 -16.72
N ASP A 330 16.05 -30.17 -16.01
CA ASP A 330 16.10 -29.69 -14.63
C ASP A 330 15.73 -28.20 -14.50
N ALA A 331 16.19 -27.36 -15.44
CA ALA A 331 15.80 -25.96 -15.51
C ALA A 331 14.27 -25.80 -15.65
N LEU A 332 13.66 -26.58 -16.55
CA LEU A 332 12.21 -26.54 -16.75
C LEU A 332 11.43 -27.15 -15.58
N ALA A 333 11.87 -28.28 -15.03
CA ALA A 333 11.19 -28.97 -13.93
C ALA A 333 11.12 -28.13 -12.65
N SER A 334 12.14 -27.31 -12.40
CA SER A 334 12.19 -26.40 -11.25
C SER A 334 11.36 -25.11 -11.42
N SER A 335 10.88 -24.82 -12.64
CA SER A 335 10.14 -23.60 -12.95
C SER A 335 8.66 -23.67 -12.52
N ARG A 336 8.13 -22.53 -12.05
CA ARG A 336 6.69 -22.34 -11.90
C ARG A 336 6.10 -21.94 -13.25
N VAL A 337 4.91 -22.44 -13.53
CA VAL A 337 4.16 -22.16 -14.76
C VAL A 337 2.71 -21.86 -14.41
N PRO A 338 2.04 -20.97 -15.16
CA PRO A 338 0.60 -20.85 -15.07
C PRO A 338 -0.07 -22.21 -15.36
N ALA A 339 -1.17 -22.50 -14.67
CA ALA A 339 -1.82 -23.81 -14.71
C ALA A 339 -2.13 -24.31 -16.15
N ALA A 340 -2.45 -23.38 -17.06
CA ALA A 340 -2.77 -23.67 -18.45
C ALA A 340 -1.57 -24.20 -19.29
N TYR A 341 -0.34 -24.07 -18.80
CA TYR A 341 0.89 -24.48 -19.49
C TYR A 341 1.66 -25.60 -18.78
N VAL A 342 1.13 -26.15 -17.68
CA VAL A 342 1.75 -27.28 -16.95
C VAL A 342 2.01 -28.46 -17.87
N TRP A 343 1.03 -28.83 -18.71
CA TRP A 343 1.15 -29.92 -19.67
C TRP A 343 2.31 -29.71 -20.68
N TYR A 344 2.54 -28.46 -21.09
CA TYR A 344 3.57 -28.12 -22.07
C TYR A 344 4.96 -28.21 -21.44
N ARG A 345 5.13 -27.62 -20.25
CA ARG A 345 6.36 -27.76 -19.46
C ARG A 345 6.67 -29.23 -19.20
N ASP A 346 5.70 -30.00 -18.73
CA ASP A 346 5.91 -31.41 -18.38
C ASP A 346 6.27 -32.26 -19.62
N GLY A 347 5.65 -31.94 -20.77
CA GLY A 347 6.03 -32.54 -22.06
C GLY A 347 7.46 -32.22 -22.48
N LEU A 348 7.90 -30.96 -22.35
CA LEU A 348 9.29 -30.57 -22.62
C LEU A 348 10.27 -31.29 -21.67
N VAL A 349 9.97 -31.31 -20.37
CA VAL A 349 10.80 -32.01 -19.37
C VAL A 349 10.92 -33.48 -19.74
N HIS A 350 9.80 -34.14 -20.07
CA HIS A 350 9.81 -35.53 -20.48
C HIS A 350 10.66 -35.75 -21.73
N GLY A 351 10.49 -34.93 -22.77
CA GLY A 351 11.25 -35.02 -24.01
C GLY A 351 12.75 -34.84 -23.79
N TYR A 352 13.17 -33.84 -23.00
CA TYR A 352 14.58 -33.64 -22.68
C TYR A 352 15.19 -34.76 -21.83
N ARG A 353 14.43 -35.37 -20.91
CA ARG A 353 14.89 -36.57 -20.20
C ARG A 353 15.09 -37.75 -21.16
N GLN A 354 14.17 -37.97 -22.10
CA GLN A 354 14.34 -39.00 -23.13
C GLN A 354 15.56 -38.72 -24.03
N ALA A 355 15.80 -37.46 -24.41
CA ALA A 355 16.99 -37.07 -25.16
C ALA A 355 18.27 -37.42 -24.39
N ALA A 356 18.31 -37.12 -23.09
CA ALA A 356 19.43 -37.45 -22.22
C ALA A 356 19.65 -38.98 -22.12
N GLU A 357 18.59 -39.77 -22.02
CA GLU A 357 18.65 -41.24 -22.01
C GLU A 357 19.17 -41.81 -23.33
N ILE A 358 18.71 -41.30 -24.48
CA ILE A 358 19.18 -41.73 -25.80
C ILE A 358 20.65 -41.35 -25.98
N ALA A 359 21.05 -40.13 -25.61
CA ALA A 359 22.44 -39.69 -25.66
C ALA A 359 23.35 -40.53 -24.74
N THR A 360 22.85 -40.92 -23.56
CA THR A 360 23.54 -41.85 -22.66
C THR A 360 23.70 -43.22 -23.32
N ALA A 361 22.68 -43.72 -24.02
CA ALA A 361 22.76 -44.98 -24.75
C ALA A 361 23.83 -44.94 -25.87
N TYR A 362 23.92 -43.85 -26.63
CA TYR A 362 25.01 -43.65 -27.59
C TYR A 362 26.38 -43.71 -26.91
N SER A 363 26.52 -43.17 -25.69
CA SER A 363 27.79 -43.19 -24.97
C SER A 363 28.30 -44.60 -24.61
N TYR A 364 27.45 -45.61 -24.69
CA TYR A 364 27.83 -47.01 -24.50
C TYR A 364 28.21 -47.73 -25.82
N LEU A 365 27.96 -47.12 -26.99
CA LEU A 365 28.37 -47.68 -28.26
C LEU A 365 29.88 -47.56 -28.46
N SER A 366 30.45 -48.48 -29.22
CA SER A 366 31.88 -48.54 -29.55
C SER A 366 32.08 -48.96 -31.01
N GLN A 367 33.33 -49.00 -31.49
CA GLN A 367 33.62 -49.46 -32.86
C GLN A 367 33.18 -50.89 -33.15
N SER A 368 33.01 -51.73 -32.13
CA SER A 368 32.52 -53.10 -32.28
C SER A 368 30.99 -53.22 -32.22
N SER A 369 30.27 -52.12 -31.95
CA SER A 369 28.81 -52.12 -31.94
C SER A 369 28.26 -52.31 -33.36
N SER A 370 27.17 -53.08 -33.49
CA SER A 370 26.54 -53.34 -34.79
C SER A 370 25.88 -52.08 -35.35
N GLN A 371 25.81 -51.98 -36.68
CA GLN A 371 25.11 -50.89 -37.35
C GLN A 371 23.62 -50.83 -36.95
N ALA A 372 22.98 -51.97 -36.72
CA ALA A 372 21.60 -52.03 -36.24
C ALA A 372 21.41 -51.36 -34.86
N ALA A 373 22.45 -51.33 -34.01
CA ALA A 373 22.39 -50.64 -32.72
C ALA A 373 22.41 -49.12 -32.88
N PHE A 374 23.17 -48.60 -33.86
CA PHE A 374 23.16 -47.18 -34.21
C PHE A 374 21.82 -46.77 -34.83
N GLU A 375 21.32 -47.55 -35.79
CA GLU A 375 20.02 -47.31 -36.45
C GLU A 375 18.87 -47.28 -35.43
N ALA A 376 18.85 -48.22 -34.48
CA ALA A 376 17.83 -48.23 -33.43
C ALA A 376 17.84 -46.97 -32.53
N LEU A 377 19.01 -46.37 -32.28
CA LEU A 377 19.07 -45.10 -31.53
C LEU A 377 18.68 -43.90 -32.39
N ASN A 378 19.05 -43.89 -33.68
CA ASN A 378 18.61 -42.86 -34.62
C ASN A 378 17.07 -42.86 -34.74
N ASP A 379 16.45 -44.03 -34.87
CA ASP A 379 14.99 -44.16 -34.94
C ASP A 379 14.30 -43.61 -33.69
N ARG A 380 14.88 -43.86 -32.50
CA ARG A 380 14.38 -43.29 -31.24
C ARG A 380 14.54 -41.77 -31.20
N TRP A 381 15.65 -41.26 -31.71
CA TRP A 381 15.90 -39.81 -31.79
C TRP A 381 14.91 -39.12 -32.73
N ASP A 382 14.66 -39.71 -33.90
CA ASP A 382 13.69 -39.21 -34.87
C ASP A 382 12.25 -39.26 -34.33
N ALA A 383 11.90 -40.31 -33.59
CA ALA A 383 10.62 -40.39 -32.90
C ALA A 383 10.45 -39.27 -31.87
N LEU A 384 11.49 -39.01 -31.07
CA LEU A 384 11.49 -37.91 -30.10
C LEU A 384 11.32 -36.54 -30.77
N GLY A 385 11.96 -36.31 -31.92
CA GLY A 385 11.77 -35.09 -32.71
C GLY A 385 10.30 -34.86 -33.10
N LYS A 386 9.62 -35.92 -33.57
CA LYS A 386 8.18 -35.87 -33.90
C LYS A 386 7.30 -35.58 -32.69
N ASP A 387 7.67 -36.07 -31.51
CA ASP A 387 6.94 -35.78 -30.28
C ASP A 387 7.04 -34.29 -29.89
N PHE A 388 8.21 -33.67 -30.05
CA PHE A 388 8.37 -32.22 -29.87
C PHE A 388 7.55 -31.42 -30.88
N GLU A 389 7.53 -31.81 -32.16
CA GLU A 389 6.68 -31.17 -33.18
C GLU A 389 5.19 -31.23 -32.82
N GLN A 390 4.73 -32.37 -32.31
CA GLN A 390 3.34 -32.50 -31.84
C GLN A 390 3.04 -31.63 -30.62
N LEU A 391 4.01 -31.48 -29.72
CA LEU A 391 3.90 -30.61 -28.54
C LEU A 391 3.74 -29.14 -28.96
N ASP A 392 4.57 -28.67 -29.89
CA ASP A 392 4.51 -27.31 -30.44
C ASP A 392 3.21 -27.06 -31.23
N ALA A 393 2.77 -28.03 -32.03
CA ALA A 393 1.50 -27.95 -32.74
C ALA A 393 0.30 -27.78 -31.78
N LYS A 394 0.30 -28.50 -30.65
CA LYS A 394 -0.73 -28.35 -29.60
C LYS A 394 -0.67 -26.96 -28.95
N LEU A 395 0.52 -26.44 -28.66
CA LEU A 395 0.69 -25.11 -28.08
C LEU A 395 0.18 -24.02 -29.03
N THR A 396 0.55 -24.10 -30.32
CA THR A 396 0.11 -23.19 -31.37
C THR A 396 -1.41 -23.20 -31.53
N ALA A 397 -2.04 -24.38 -31.46
CA ALA A 397 -3.50 -24.51 -31.51
C ALA A 397 -4.19 -23.88 -30.29
N GLN A 398 -3.62 -24.01 -29.09
CA GLN A 398 -4.14 -23.37 -27.87
C GLN A 398 -4.08 -21.84 -27.96
N ASN A 399 -2.95 -21.29 -28.41
CA ASN A 399 -2.76 -19.83 -28.57
C ASN A 399 -3.71 -19.21 -29.59
N LYS A 400 -4.17 -19.97 -30.60
CA LYS A 400 -5.20 -19.51 -31.55
C LYS A 400 -6.59 -19.44 -30.93
N ARG A 401 -6.90 -20.25 -29.91
CA ARG A 401 -8.20 -20.26 -29.23
C ARG A 401 -8.32 -19.18 -28.16
N SER A 402 -7.20 -18.69 -27.63
CA SER A 402 -7.17 -17.67 -26.58
C SER A 402 -7.22 -16.23 -27.13
N ARG A 403 -6.87 -16.02 -28.39
CA ARG A 403 -7.07 -14.77 -29.15
C ARG A 403 -8.50 -14.70 -29.67
#